data_AF-A0A6C0E0U9-F1
#
_entry.id   AF-A0A6C0E0U9-F1
#
_cell.length_a   1.000
_cell.length_b   1.000
_cell.length_c   1.000
_cell.angle_alpha   90.00
_cell.angle_beta   90.00
_cell.angle_gamma   90.00
#
_symmetry.space_group_name_H-M   'P 1'
#
loop_
_entity.id
_entity.type
_entity.pdbx_description
1 polymer ?
#
loop_
_entity_poly.entity_id
_entity_poly.type
_entity_poly.pdbx_seq_one_letter_code
_entity_poly.pdbx_strand_id
1 'polypeptide(L)'
;MLTFAAVSTASRIISSDIILKNGYFIANNLFSSILYLKNLSHSDTELKDIMTNTDILEDIGIIKSFIEEKKIKNSSQTVTICIDNLNQTLSRLEYNINSITSKIENHKKLWFNSIRSYNIHNEKIEIPKLIEQMKHRFEVLIKISNLI
;
A
#
# COMPACT_ATOMS: atom_id res chain seq x y z
N MET A 1 29.00 -0.85 30.13
CA MET A 1 28.58 0.26 29.23
C MET A 1 28.48 -0.18 27.76
N LEU A 2 29.35 -1.05 27.25
CA LEU A 2 29.29 -1.63 25.89
C LEU A 2 28.01 -2.43 25.56
N THR A 3 27.43 -3.11 26.57
CA THR A 3 26.24 -3.95 26.41
C THR A 3 24.97 -3.14 26.07
N PHE A 4 24.80 -1.96 26.68
CA PHE A 4 23.60 -1.14 26.46
C PHE A 4 23.59 -0.51 25.07
N ALA A 5 24.76 -0.07 24.58
CA ALA A 5 24.91 0.47 23.24
C ALA A 5 24.64 -0.60 22.17
N ALA A 6 25.17 -1.83 22.35
CA ALA A 6 24.95 -2.95 21.44
C ALA A 6 23.48 -3.43 21.42
N VAL A 7 22.81 -3.46 22.57
CA VAL A 7 21.38 -3.81 22.65
C VAL A 7 20.51 -2.73 21.98
N SER A 8 20.83 -1.45 22.19
CA SER A 8 20.12 -0.33 21.57
C SER A 8 20.27 -0.32 20.05
N THR A 9 21.48 -0.54 19.52
CA THR A 9 21.72 -0.61 18.08
C THR A 9 21.07 -1.84 17.45
N ALA A 10 21.17 -3.02 18.09
CA ALA A 10 20.49 -4.23 17.62
C ALA A 10 18.97 -4.06 17.58
N SER A 11 18.37 -3.45 18.62
CA SER A 11 16.93 -3.17 18.66
C SER A 11 16.48 -2.24 17.52
N ARG A 12 17.25 -1.19 17.23
CA ARG A 12 16.97 -0.26 16.11
C ARG A 12 17.10 -0.91 14.74
N ILE A 13 18.07 -1.81 14.57
CA ILE A 13 18.26 -2.56 13.33
C ILE A 13 17.07 -3.52 13.11
N ILE A 14 16.71 -4.28 14.15
CA ILE A 14 15.60 -5.24 14.09
C ILE A 14 14.27 -4.53 13.80
N SER A 15 14.01 -3.38 14.43
CA SER A 15 12.76 -2.64 14.18
C SER A 15 12.67 -2.08 12.76
N SER A 16 13.80 -1.60 12.21
CA SER A 16 13.83 -1.05 10.84
C SER A 16 13.64 -2.15 9.79
N ASP A 17 14.26 -3.32 9.99
CA ASP A 17 14.09 -4.48 9.10
C ASP A 17 12.64 -5.00 9.10
N ILE A 18 11.96 -5.01 10.25
CA ILE A 18 10.55 -5.41 10.36
C ILE A 18 9.65 -4.44 9.59
N ILE A 19 9.86 -3.13 9.76
CA ILE A 19 9.06 -2.09 9.09
C ILE A 19 9.22 -2.19 7.57
N LEU A 20 10.42 -2.40 7.06
CA LEU A 20 10.64 -2.59 5.62
C LEU A 20 9.95 -3.84 5.08
N LYS A 21 10.11 -4.99 5.76
CA LYS A 21 9.49 -6.25 5.34
C LYS A 21 7.97 -6.15 5.29
N ASN A 22 7.37 -5.47 6.26
CA ASN A 22 5.93 -5.22 6.26
C ASN A 22 5.51 -4.38 5.05
N GLY A 23 6.22 -3.28 4.78
CA GLY A 23 5.95 -2.41 3.63
C GLY A 23 6.02 -3.15 2.30
N TYR A 24 7.06 -3.97 2.12
CA TYR A 24 7.21 -4.81 0.94
C TYR A 24 6.05 -5.81 0.78
N PHE A 25 5.67 -6.49 1.86
CA PHE A 25 4.58 -7.47 1.84
C PHE A 25 3.24 -6.81 1.48
N ILE A 26 2.92 -5.67 2.11
CA ILE A 26 1.71 -4.90 1.83
C ILE A 26 1.70 -4.44 0.37
N ALA A 27 2.79 -3.85 -0.13
CA ALA A 27 2.88 -3.39 -1.51
C ALA A 27 2.71 -4.55 -2.51
N ASN A 28 3.26 -5.73 -2.21
CA ASN A 28 3.15 -6.91 -3.07
C ASN A 28 1.71 -7.46 -3.13
N ASN A 29 1.02 -7.51 -1.99
CA ASN A 29 -0.39 -7.91 -1.96
C ASN A 29 -1.26 -6.91 -2.71
N LEU A 30 -1.04 -5.62 -2.45
CA LEU A 30 -1.76 -4.52 -3.08
C LEU A 30 -1.62 -4.57 -4.60
N PHE A 31 -0.41 -4.76 -5.11
CA PHE A 31 -0.12 -4.93 -6.54
C PHE A 31 -0.95 -6.07 -7.14
N SER A 32 -0.97 -7.22 -6.47
CA SER A 32 -1.71 -8.40 -6.92
C SER A 32 -3.22 -8.16 -6.93
N SER A 33 -3.77 -7.55 -5.87
CA SER A 33 -5.20 -7.25 -5.77
C SER A 33 -5.66 -6.22 -6.81
N ILE A 34 -4.85 -5.20 -7.09
CA ILE A 34 -5.21 -4.21 -8.12
C ILE A 34 -5.15 -4.83 -9.51
N LEU A 35 -4.14 -5.67 -9.80
CA LEU A 35 -4.06 -6.39 -11.07
C LEU A 35 -5.31 -7.25 -11.30
N TYR A 36 -5.78 -7.93 -10.25
CA TYR A 36 -7.04 -8.67 -10.28
C TYR A 36 -8.24 -7.77 -10.60
N LEU A 37 -8.40 -6.64 -9.90
CA LEU A 37 -9.52 -5.71 -10.14
C LEU A 37 -9.46 -5.08 -11.54
N LYS A 38 -8.27 -4.77 -12.07
CA LYS A 38 -8.09 -4.24 -13.43
C LYS A 38 -8.54 -5.23 -14.50
N ASN A 39 -8.33 -6.53 -14.28
CA ASN A 39 -8.83 -7.56 -15.18
C ASN A 39 -10.37 -7.65 -15.15
N LEU A 40 -10.99 -7.38 -14.00
CA LEU A 40 -12.46 -7.36 -13.86
C LEU A 40 -13.12 -6.06 -14.36
N SER A 41 -12.39 -4.94 -14.38
CA SER A 41 -12.97 -3.62 -14.70
C SER A 41 -13.37 -3.45 -16.16
N HIS A 42 -12.94 -4.36 -17.04
CA HIS A 42 -13.32 -4.35 -18.45
C HIS A 42 -14.83 -4.47 -18.65
N SER A 43 -15.51 -5.16 -17.73
CA SER A 43 -16.96 -5.41 -17.77
C SER A 43 -17.76 -4.59 -16.75
N ASP A 44 -17.11 -3.74 -15.96
CA ASP A 44 -17.74 -3.04 -14.84
C ASP A 44 -17.38 -1.55 -14.84
N THR A 45 -18.36 -0.70 -15.16
CA THR A 45 -18.17 0.75 -15.28
C THR A 45 -17.82 1.42 -13.95
N GLU A 46 -18.36 0.95 -12.82
CA GLU A 46 -18.04 1.54 -11.51
C GLU A 46 -16.61 1.19 -11.11
N LEU A 47 -16.19 -0.05 -11.37
CA LEU A 47 -14.83 -0.49 -11.15
C LEU A 47 -13.84 0.21 -12.09
N LYS A 48 -14.25 0.44 -13.34
CA LYS A 48 -13.47 1.16 -14.34
C LYS A 48 -13.14 2.56 -13.87
N ASP A 49 -14.07 3.32 -13.30
CA ASP A 49 -13.79 4.66 -12.78
C ASP A 49 -12.68 4.69 -11.72
N ILE A 50 -12.66 3.69 -10.83
CA ILE A 50 -11.63 3.57 -9.78
C ILE A 50 -10.28 3.15 -10.38
N MET A 51 -10.29 2.27 -11.39
CA MET A 51 -9.08 1.72 -12.01
C MET A 51 -8.47 2.61 -13.11
N THR A 52 -9.25 3.49 -13.74
CA THR A 52 -8.81 4.30 -14.90
C THR A 52 -8.18 5.62 -14.47
N ASN A 53 -8.46 6.10 -13.26
CA ASN A 53 -7.99 7.41 -12.79
C ASN A 53 -6.60 7.41 -12.17
N THR A 54 -5.91 6.27 -12.09
CA THR A 54 -4.66 6.20 -11.35
C THR A 54 -3.72 5.14 -11.89
N ASP A 55 -2.49 5.55 -12.22
CA ASP A 55 -1.32 4.69 -12.48
C ASP A 55 -0.82 4.00 -11.20
N ILE A 56 -1.76 3.58 -10.36
CA ILE A 56 -1.54 3.04 -9.02
C ILE A 56 -0.64 1.81 -9.05
N LEU A 57 -0.71 0.98 -10.11
CA LEU A 57 0.17 -0.18 -10.27
C LEU A 57 1.62 0.23 -10.48
N GLU A 58 1.85 1.30 -11.23
CA GLU A 58 3.19 1.83 -11.45
C GLU A 58 3.71 2.45 -10.16
N ASP A 59 2.90 3.28 -9.49
CA ASP A 59 3.26 3.91 -8.21
C ASP A 59 3.62 2.86 -7.15
N ILE A 60 2.80 1.81 -7.00
CA ILE A 60 3.06 0.70 -6.06
C ILE A 60 4.29 -0.10 -6.48
N GLY A 61 4.48 -0.32 -7.78
CA GLY A 61 5.65 -1.00 -8.33
C GLY A 61 6.94 -0.26 -7.95
N ILE A 62 6.97 1.06 -8.14
CA ILE A 62 8.10 1.91 -7.77
C ILE A 62 8.35 1.84 -6.25
N ILE A 63 7.31 1.96 -5.43
CA ILE A 63 7.41 1.87 -3.97
C ILE A 63 7.97 0.50 -3.54
N LYS A 64 7.47 -0.58 -4.13
CA LYS A 64 7.94 -1.95 -3.86
C LYS A 64 9.42 -2.08 -4.17
N SER A 65 9.85 -1.67 -5.37
CA SER A 65 11.26 -1.70 -5.78
C SER A 65 12.13 -0.85 -4.87
N PHE A 66 11.67 0.34 -4.48
CA PHE A 66 12.40 1.20 -3.55
C PHE A 66 12.61 0.55 -2.18
N ILE A 67 11.58 -0.07 -1.61
CA ILE A 67 11.65 -0.78 -0.32
C ILE A 67 12.59 -1.98 -0.43
N GLU A 68 12.54 -2.72 -1.54
CA GLU A 68 13.37 -3.91 -1.78
C GLU A 68 14.86 -3.56 -1.94
N GLU A 69 15.17 -2.47 -2.65
CA GLU A 69 16.54 -1.99 -2.87
C GLU A 69 17.17 -1.38 -1.60
N LYS A 70 16.37 -0.74 -0.74
CA LYS A 70 16.86 -0.12 0.49
C LYS A 70 17.14 -1.18 1.57
N LYS A 71 18.40 -1.66 1.61
CA LYS A 71 18.97 -2.28 2.82
C LYS A 71 19.26 -1.21 3.86
N ILE A 72 18.34 -1.01 4.80
CA ILE A 72 18.49 -0.05 5.88
C ILE A 72 19.42 -0.60 6.96
N LYS A 73 20.71 -0.65 6.66
CA LYS A 73 21.71 -0.67 7.73
C LYS A 73 21.90 0.78 8.19
N ASN A 74 21.42 1.10 9.39
CA ASN A 74 21.54 2.41 10.05
C ASN A 74 20.73 3.56 9.42
N SER A 75 19.42 3.39 9.15
CA SER A 75 18.58 4.56 8.82
C SER A 75 18.53 5.53 10.01
N SER A 76 18.40 6.81 9.69
CA SER A 76 17.95 7.78 10.69
C SER A 76 16.54 7.40 11.16
N GLN A 77 16.25 7.72 12.42
CA GLN A 77 14.91 7.53 13.00
C GLN A 77 13.83 8.23 12.16
N THR A 78 14.16 9.35 11.53
CA THR A 78 13.30 10.08 10.60
C THR A 78 12.91 9.23 9.39
N VAL A 79 13.87 8.57 8.73
CA VAL A 79 13.59 7.68 7.60
C VAL A 79 12.70 6.52 8.02
N THR A 80 12.96 5.91 9.19
CA THR A 80 12.13 4.83 9.73
C THR A 80 10.68 5.28 9.97
N ILE A 81 10.46 6.49 10.51
CA ILE A 81 9.12 7.08 10.70
C ILE A 81 8.44 7.33 9.34
N CYS A 82 9.16 7.84 8.35
CA CYS A 82 8.61 8.06 7.01
C CYS A 82 8.14 6.76 6.36
N ILE A 83 8.92 5.68 6.50
CA ILE A 83 8.53 4.35 5.98
C ILE A 83 7.32 3.81 6.74
N ASP A 84 7.28 3.94 8.07
CA ASP A 84 6.11 3.49 8.84
C ASP A 84 4.83 4.23 8.43
N ASN A 85 4.92 5.55 8.26
CA ASN A 85 3.81 6.34 7.74
C ASN A 85 3.39 5.90 6.33
N LEU A 86 4.34 5.62 5.44
CA LEU A 86 4.04 5.10 4.11
C LEU A 86 3.32 3.75 4.20
N ASN A 87 3.81 2.84 5.05
CA ASN A 87 3.20 1.52 5.28
C ASN A 87 1.77 1.63 5.79
N GLN A 88 1.49 2.54 6.73
CA GLN A 88 0.14 2.76 7.23
C GLN A 88 -0.83 3.19 6.12
N THR A 89 -0.39 4.05 5.19
CA THR A 89 -1.19 4.44 4.03
C THR A 89 -1.41 3.27 3.08
N LEU A 90 -0.35 2.50 2.80
CA LEU A 90 -0.43 1.30 1.96
C LEU A 90 -1.40 0.27 2.56
N SER A 91 -1.38 0.04 3.87
CA SER A 91 -2.31 -0.89 4.55
C SER A 91 -3.77 -0.44 4.45
N ARG A 92 -4.03 0.87 4.56
CA ARG A 92 -5.40 1.41 4.38
C ARG A 92 -5.87 1.26 2.94
N LEU A 93 -4.96 1.46 1.99
CA LEU A 93 -5.25 1.26 0.58
C LEU A 93 -5.54 -0.22 0.28
N GLU A 94 -4.74 -1.13 0.85
CA GLU A 94 -4.93 -2.59 0.77
C GLU A 94 -6.29 -3.00 1.33
N TYR A 95 -6.67 -2.46 2.49
CA TYR A 95 -7.98 -2.70 3.09
C TYR A 95 -9.14 -2.30 2.16
N ASN A 96 -9.10 -1.10 1.57
CA ASN A 96 -10.17 -0.64 0.68
C ASN A 96 -10.24 -1.45 -0.62
N ILE A 97 -9.08 -1.78 -1.20
CA ILE A 97 -9.02 -2.64 -2.40
C ILE A 97 -9.57 -4.05 -2.09
N ASN A 98 -9.20 -4.64 -0.96
CA ASN A 98 -9.71 -5.96 -0.55
C ASN A 98 -11.20 -5.93 -0.18
N SER A 99 -11.71 -4.79 0.32
CA SER A 99 -13.15 -4.57 0.52
C SER A 99 -13.90 -4.64 -0.81
N ILE A 100 -13.41 -3.97 -1.85
CA ILE A 100 -13.99 -4.07 -3.21
C ILE A 100 -13.99 -5.52 -3.68
N THR A 101 -12.84 -6.20 -3.60
CA THR A 101 -12.72 -7.60 -3.99
C THR A 101 -13.74 -8.47 -3.26
N SER A 102 -13.87 -8.31 -1.93
CA SER A 102 -14.81 -9.08 -1.12
C SER A 102 -16.27 -8.81 -1.52
N LYS A 103 -16.62 -7.55 -1.79
CA LYS A 103 -17.96 -7.15 -2.24
C LYS A 103 -18.30 -7.75 -3.60
N ILE A 104 -17.35 -7.77 -4.53
CA ILE A 104 -17.50 -8.41 -5.85
C ILE A 104 -17.68 -9.93 -5.70
N GLU A 105 -16.82 -10.60 -4.92
CA GLU A 105 -16.90 -12.05 -4.75
C GLU A 105 -18.20 -12.48 -4.04
N ASN A 106 -18.65 -11.70 -3.05
CA ASN A 106 -19.94 -11.94 -2.41
C ASN A 106 -21.10 -11.73 -3.39
N HIS A 107 -21.01 -10.72 -4.26
CA HIS A 107 -22.01 -10.47 -5.29
C HIS A 107 -22.10 -11.60 -6.33
N LYS A 108 -20.96 -12.17 -6.76
CA LYS A 108 -20.92 -13.31 -7.68
C LYS A 108 -21.65 -14.55 -7.15
N LYS A 109 -21.78 -14.69 -5.82
CA LYS A 109 -22.45 -15.83 -5.16
C LYS A 109 -23.97 -15.67 -5.06
N LEU A 110 -24.53 -14.51 -5.40
CA LEU A 110 -25.97 -14.26 -5.31
C LEU A 110 -26.73 -14.87 -6.51
N TRP A 111 -27.82 -15.57 -6.21
CA TRP A 111 -28.61 -16.33 -7.20
C TRP A 111 -29.56 -15.44 -8.01
N PHE A 112 -29.92 -14.25 -7.50
CA PHE A 112 -30.92 -13.37 -8.13
C PHE A 112 -30.29 -12.13 -8.76
N ASN A 113 -30.51 -11.97 -10.07
CA ASN A 113 -29.91 -10.90 -10.86
C ASN A 113 -30.49 -9.50 -10.60
N SER A 114 -31.63 -9.40 -9.93
CA SER A 114 -32.39 -8.14 -9.75
C SER A 114 -32.00 -7.34 -8.50
N ILE A 115 -31.20 -7.89 -7.59
CA ILE A 115 -30.66 -7.19 -6.40
C ILE A 115 -29.17 -6.83 -6.63
N ARG A 116 -28.72 -6.84 -7.89
CA ARG A 116 -27.32 -6.77 -8.32
C ARG A 116 -26.73 -5.35 -8.33
N SER A 117 -26.47 -4.79 -7.17
CA SER A 117 -25.49 -3.70 -7.06
C SER A 117 -24.66 -3.89 -5.80
N TYR A 118 -23.36 -4.09 -5.95
CA TYR A 118 -22.45 -4.12 -4.80
C TYR A 118 -22.01 -2.68 -4.49
N ASN A 119 -22.33 -2.19 -3.29
CA ASN A 119 -22.07 -0.78 -2.95
C ASN A 119 -20.59 -0.55 -2.66
N ILE A 120 -19.91 0.21 -3.53
CA ILE A 120 -18.50 0.63 -3.38
C ILE A 120 -18.33 2.15 -3.22
N HIS A 121 -19.39 2.87 -2.84
CA HIS A 121 -19.38 4.34 -2.76
C HIS A 121 -18.27 4.88 -1.86
N ASN A 122 -18.08 4.27 -0.69
CA ASN A 122 -17.05 4.69 0.25
C ASN A 122 -15.64 4.49 -0.33
N GLU A 123 -15.39 3.33 -0.95
CA GLU A 123 -14.10 3.03 -1.56
C GLU A 123 -13.80 3.94 -2.76
N LYS A 124 -14.83 4.30 -3.53
CA LYS A 124 -14.71 5.27 -4.64
C LYS A 124 -14.24 6.65 -4.15
N ILE A 125 -14.61 7.05 -2.93
CA ILE A 125 -14.20 8.33 -2.32
C ILE A 125 -12.84 8.21 -1.65
N GLU A 126 -12.56 7.11 -0.95
CA GLU A 126 -11.36 6.97 -0.12
C GLU A 126 -10.11 6.57 -0.91
N ILE A 127 -10.24 5.71 -1.94
CA ILE A 127 -9.09 5.23 -2.71
C ILE A 127 -8.30 6.38 -3.36
N PRO A 128 -8.91 7.35 -4.06
CA PRO A 128 -8.18 8.47 -4.66
C PRO A 128 -7.38 9.28 -3.63
N LYS A 129 -7.99 9.57 -2.46
CA LYS A 129 -7.33 10.30 -1.37
C LYS A 129 -6.12 9.54 -0.83
N LEU A 130 -6.26 8.23 -0.65
CA LEU A 130 -5.18 7.38 -0.15
C LEU A 130 -4.03 7.28 -1.14
N ILE A 131 -4.31 7.26 -2.45
CA ILE A 131 -3.29 7.28 -3.50
C ILE A 131 -2.50 8.59 -3.48
N GLU A 132 -3.19 9.72 -3.38
CA GLU A 132 -2.55 11.03 -3.31
C GLU A 132 -1.66 11.15 -2.05
N GLN A 133 -2.16 10.68 -0.91
CA GLN A 133 -1.37 10.60 0.34
C GLN A 133 -0.16 9.68 0.21
N MET A 134 -0.31 8.54 -0.46
CA MET A 134 0.77 7.58 -0.71
C MET A 134 1.87 8.24 -1.54
N LYS A 135 1.52 8.89 -2.66
CA LYS A 135 2.46 9.62 -3.52
C LYS A 135 3.23 10.68 -2.73
N HIS A 136 2.52 11.54 -2.02
CA HIS A 136 3.14 12.58 -1.21
C HIS A 136 4.10 12.02 -0.15
N ARG A 137 3.68 10.97 0.58
CA ARG A 137 4.53 10.33 1.60
C ARG A 137 5.78 9.68 0.99
N PHE A 138 5.63 9.06 -0.17
CA PHE A 138 6.74 8.47 -0.90
C PHE A 138 7.73 9.53 -1.41
N GLU A 139 7.25 10.65 -1.96
CA GLU A 139 8.11 11.77 -2.35
C GLU A 139 8.90 12.34 -1.17
N VAL A 140 8.25 12.52 -0.01
CA VAL A 140 8.91 12.99 1.21
C VAL A 140 9.99 12.00 1.64
N LEU A 141 9.71 10.68 1.58
CA LEU A 141 10.68 9.64 1.87
C LEU A 141 11.89 9.71 0.93
N ILE A 142 11.69 9.88 -0.37
CA ILE A 142 12.78 10.05 -1.34
C ILE A 142 13.62 11.29 -1.01
N LYS A 143 12.98 12.43 -0.79
CA LYS A 143 13.67 13.70 -0.47
C LYS A 143 14.56 13.56 0.76
N ILE A 144 14.03 12.98 1.84
CA ILE A 144 14.79 12.76 3.08
C ILE A 144 15.90 11.74 2.86
N SER A 145 15.65 10.68 2.09
CA SER A 145 16.63 9.62 1.82
C SER A 145 17.81 10.10 0.95
N ASN A 146 17.66 11.21 0.22
CA ASN A 146 18.71 11.81 -0.60
C ASN A 146 19.51 12.90 0.13
N LEU A 147 19.04 13.34 1.31
CA LEU A 147 19.71 14.35 2.13
C LEU A 147 20.68 13.74 3.16
N ILE A 148 20.64 12.42 3.35
CA ILE A 148 21.41 11.64 4.33
C ILE A 148 22.35 10.71 3.56
#